data_AF-A0A7C6I8J4-F1
#
_entry.id   AF-A0A7C6I8J4-F1
#
_cell.length_a   1.000
_cell.length_b   1.000
_cell.length_c   1.000
_cell.angle_alpha   90.00
_cell.angle_beta   90.00
_cell.angle_gamma   90.00
#
_symmetry.space_group_name_H-M   'P 1'
#
loop_
_entity.id
_entity.type
_entity.pdbx_description
1 polymer ?
#
loop_
_entity_poly.entity_id
_entity_poly.type
_entity_poly.pdbx_seq_one_letter_code
_entity_poly.pdbx_strand_id
1 'polypeptide(L)'
;MAALEAKYPGVVFVYMTGHADGTGLEGTLHKNNQQIRSWCVENNKWLFDFYDIECYDPDGNYYGDKSVDDECNYTDGSTSGNWATEWQDANPGKWYDCYSAHSKAINANLKAYAAWQLFSAIAKEF
;
A
#
# COMPACT_ATOMS: atom_id res chain seq x y z
N MET A 1 -8.93 -11.29 -13.84
CA MET A 1 -7.54 -11.26 -14.35
C MET A 1 -7.15 -12.53 -15.12
N ALA A 2 -7.50 -13.74 -14.67
CA ALA A 2 -7.12 -15.00 -15.34
C ALA A 2 -7.33 -15.05 -16.88
N ALA A 3 -8.45 -14.54 -17.39
CA ALA A 3 -8.70 -14.51 -18.84
C ALA A 3 -7.72 -13.59 -19.62
N LEU A 4 -7.25 -12.50 -19.00
CA LEU A 4 -6.25 -11.61 -19.60
C LEU A 4 -4.86 -12.26 -19.60
N GLU A 5 -4.50 -12.91 -18.50
CA GLU A 5 -3.24 -13.68 -18.40
C GLU A 5 -3.17 -14.77 -19.47
N ALA A 6 -4.25 -15.53 -19.67
CA ALA A 6 -4.30 -16.56 -20.71
C ALA A 6 -4.22 -15.96 -22.13
N LYS A 7 -4.81 -14.78 -22.34
CA LYS A 7 -4.79 -14.09 -23.64
C LYS A 7 -3.42 -13.48 -23.97
N TYR A 8 -2.63 -13.12 -22.96
CA TYR A 8 -1.35 -12.42 -23.14
C TYR A 8 -0.23 -13.11 -22.33
N PRO A 9 0.21 -14.32 -22.72
CA PRO A 9 1.16 -15.13 -21.94
C PRO A 9 2.56 -14.52 -21.82
N GLY A 10 2.92 -13.56 -22.68
CA GLY A 10 4.20 -12.83 -22.61
C GLY A 10 4.15 -11.56 -21.75
N VAL A 11 3.03 -11.27 -21.09
CA VAL A 11 2.85 -10.07 -20.26
C VAL A 11 2.77 -10.49 -18.80
N VAL A 12 3.56 -9.82 -17.96
CA VAL A 12 3.47 -9.97 -16.50
C VAL A 12 2.32 -9.11 -16.00
N PHE A 13 1.36 -9.75 -15.34
CA PHE A 13 0.26 -9.06 -14.69
C PHE A 13 0.55 -8.87 -13.21
N VAL A 14 0.47 -7.62 -12.76
CA VAL A 14 0.59 -7.21 -11.36
C VAL A 14 -0.80 -6.93 -10.83
N TYR A 15 -1.16 -7.61 -9.74
CA TYR A 15 -2.36 -7.33 -8.97
C TYR A 15 -2.09 -6.17 -8.02
N MET A 16 -3.13 -5.43 -7.65
CA MET A 16 -3.00 -4.27 -6.77
C MET A 16 -4.20 -4.23 -5.83
N THR A 17 -3.95 -3.93 -4.55
CA THR A 17 -5.03 -3.68 -3.58
C THR A 17 -5.62 -2.28 -3.79
N GLY A 18 -6.82 -2.03 -3.26
CA GLY A 18 -7.32 -0.66 -3.08
C GLY A 18 -6.51 0.13 -2.06
N HIS A 19 -6.80 1.42 -1.94
CA HIS A 19 -6.26 2.30 -0.89
C HIS A 19 -7.05 2.15 0.42
N ALA A 20 -6.48 2.47 1.56
CA ALA A 20 -7.18 2.57 2.83
C ALA A 20 -8.24 3.69 2.78
N ASP A 21 -9.40 3.48 3.40
CA ASP A 21 -10.57 4.37 3.26
C ASP A 21 -11.18 4.79 4.61
N GLY A 22 -10.46 4.58 5.71
CA GLY A 22 -10.90 4.93 7.07
C GLY A 22 -11.95 4.00 7.66
N THR A 23 -12.43 2.99 6.92
CA THR A 23 -13.51 2.10 7.41
C THR A 23 -13.02 0.96 8.32
N GLY A 24 -11.71 0.82 8.48
CA GLY A 24 -11.07 -0.13 9.39
C GLY A 24 -11.19 -1.59 8.94
N LEU A 25 -10.83 -2.51 9.84
CA LEU A 25 -10.71 -3.95 9.53
C LEU A 25 -12.04 -4.62 9.16
N GLU A 26 -13.16 -4.05 9.61
CA GLU A 26 -14.50 -4.56 9.24
C GLU A 26 -15.05 -3.95 7.96
N GLY A 27 -14.34 -2.99 7.39
CA GLY A 27 -14.65 -2.30 6.15
C GLY A 27 -14.72 -3.23 4.94
N THR A 28 -15.61 -2.90 4.00
CA THR A 28 -15.74 -3.63 2.73
C THR A 28 -14.43 -3.63 1.95
N LEU A 29 -13.72 -2.49 1.95
CA LEU A 29 -12.48 -2.37 1.21
C LEU A 29 -11.37 -3.23 1.82
N HIS A 30 -11.22 -3.26 3.15
CA HIS A 30 -10.29 -4.16 3.82
C HIS A 30 -10.57 -5.62 3.43
N LYS A 31 -11.83 -6.07 3.53
CA LYS A 31 -12.24 -7.45 3.18
C LYS A 31 -11.98 -7.79 1.71
N ASN A 32 -12.13 -6.84 0.80
CA ASN A 32 -11.81 -7.03 -0.62
C ASN A 32 -10.30 -7.11 -0.86
N ASN A 33 -9.50 -6.31 -0.16
CA ASN A 33 -8.04 -6.39 -0.23
C ASN A 33 -7.51 -7.73 0.28
N GLN A 34 -8.10 -8.27 1.35
CA GLN A 34 -7.76 -9.61 1.83
C GLN A 34 -8.05 -10.69 0.77
N GLN A 35 -9.15 -10.58 0.03
CA GLN A 35 -9.43 -11.52 -1.08
C GLN A 35 -8.38 -11.43 -2.20
N ILE A 36 -7.93 -10.22 -2.55
CA ILE A 36 -6.87 -10.02 -3.55
C ILE A 36 -5.54 -10.64 -3.06
N ARG A 37 -5.18 -10.40 -1.80
CA ARG A 37 -3.98 -10.98 -1.18
C ARG A 37 -4.01 -12.50 -1.18
N SER A 38 -5.11 -13.10 -0.71
CA SER A 38 -5.30 -14.56 -0.72
C SER A 38 -5.16 -15.13 -2.12
N TRP A 39 -5.80 -14.51 -3.12
CA TRP A 39 -5.69 -14.94 -4.51
C TRP A 39 -4.23 -14.91 -5.01
N CYS A 40 -3.48 -13.87 -4.69
CA CYS A 40 -2.08 -13.75 -5.12
C CYS A 40 -1.18 -14.80 -4.47
N VAL A 41 -1.35 -15.05 -3.18
CA VAL A 41 -0.60 -16.10 -2.45
C VAL A 41 -0.92 -17.48 -2.99
N GLU A 42 -2.20 -17.80 -3.16
CA GLU A 42 -2.66 -19.13 -3.61
C GLU A 42 -2.23 -19.45 -5.05
N ASN A 43 -2.08 -18.42 -5.90
CA ASN A 43 -1.82 -18.59 -7.33
C ASN A 43 -0.45 -18.05 -7.77
N ASN A 44 0.45 -17.76 -6.82
CA ASN A 44 1.80 -17.23 -7.04
C ASN A 44 1.81 -16.01 -7.98
N LYS A 45 1.01 -14.98 -7.65
CA LYS A 45 0.88 -13.76 -8.45
C LYS A 45 1.71 -12.61 -7.87
N TRP A 46 2.14 -11.71 -8.75
CA TRP A 46 2.75 -10.44 -8.37
C TRP A 46 1.71 -9.50 -7.76
N LEU A 47 2.03 -8.90 -6.62
CA LEU A 47 1.14 -7.98 -5.90
C LEU A 47 1.87 -6.67 -5.60
N PHE A 48 1.18 -5.55 -5.89
CA PHE A 48 1.54 -4.22 -5.41
C PHE A 48 0.51 -3.77 -4.37
N ASP A 49 0.87 -3.83 -3.09
CA ASP A 49 -0.07 -3.68 -1.98
C ASP A 49 -0.10 -2.25 -1.44
N PHE A 50 -0.94 -1.40 -2.03
CA PHE A 50 -1.14 -0.02 -1.58
C PHE A 50 -1.70 0.06 -0.17
N TYR A 51 -2.64 -0.82 0.17
CA TYR A 51 -3.32 -0.80 1.46
C TYR A 51 -2.32 -1.09 2.57
N ASP A 52 -1.41 -2.05 2.36
CA ASP A 52 -0.36 -2.35 3.33
C ASP A 52 0.57 -1.16 3.53
N ILE A 53 1.04 -0.54 2.43
CA ILE A 53 1.93 0.62 2.49
C ILE A 53 1.27 1.78 3.27
N GLU A 54 -0.04 1.99 3.11
CA GLU A 54 -0.78 3.04 3.82
C GLU A 54 -1.06 2.72 5.29
N CYS A 55 -0.96 1.45 5.69
CA CYS A 55 -1.22 0.99 7.06
C CYS A 55 0.02 0.97 7.95
N TYR A 56 1.22 1.24 7.43
CA TYR A 56 2.46 1.22 8.20
C TYR A 56 3.29 2.48 7.99
N ASP A 57 3.88 2.99 9.08
CA ASP A 57 4.97 3.95 8.96
C ASP A 57 6.31 3.25 8.68
N PRO A 58 7.36 4.00 8.28
CA PRO A 58 8.68 3.42 7.99
C PRO A 58 9.37 2.72 9.17
N ASP A 59 8.94 2.97 10.41
CA ASP A 59 9.48 2.30 11.60
C ASP A 59 8.73 0.99 11.91
N GLY A 60 7.68 0.68 11.15
CA GLY A 60 6.89 -0.54 11.25
C GLY A 60 5.72 -0.43 12.22
N ASN A 61 5.33 0.77 12.67
CA ASN A 61 4.12 0.92 13.47
C ASN A 61 2.90 0.73 12.58
N TYR A 62 1.93 -0.05 13.08
CA TYR A 62 0.71 -0.38 12.36
C TYR A 62 -0.46 0.56 12.71
N TYR A 63 -1.22 0.95 11.69
CA TYR A 63 -2.37 1.85 11.77
C TYR A 63 -3.64 1.28 11.11
N GLY A 64 -3.58 0.07 10.51
CA GLY A 64 -4.72 -0.51 9.81
C GLY A 64 -5.91 -0.86 10.72
N ASP A 65 -5.70 -1.01 12.03
CA ASP A 65 -6.71 -1.15 13.07
C ASP A 65 -7.21 0.19 13.64
N LYS A 66 -6.66 1.31 13.18
CA LYS A 66 -6.98 2.68 13.63
C LYS A 66 -7.67 3.49 12.55
N SER A 67 -8.61 2.88 11.81
CA SER A 67 -9.41 3.56 10.78
C SER A 67 -8.56 4.47 9.88
N VAL A 68 -7.41 3.95 9.40
CA VAL A 68 -6.50 4.72 8.56
C VAL A 68 -7.09 4.94 7.18
N ASP A 69 -6.88 6.12 6.60
CA ASP A 69 -7.29 6.49 5.23
C ASP A 69 -6.08 6.69 4.30
N ASP A 70 -6.34 6.96 3.03
CA ASP A 70 -5.34 7.17 1.97
C ASP A 70 -4.52 8.46 2.16
N GLU A 71 -5.07 9.41 2.93
CA GLU A 71 -4.37 10.60 3.40
C GLU A 71 -3.41 10.33 4.57
N CYS A 72 -3.34 9.09 5.04
CA CYS A 72 -2.57 8.64 6.20
C CYS A 72 -3.11 9.15 7.54
N ASN A 73 -4.35 9.66 7.57
CA ASN A 73 -5.00 10.02 8.82
C ASN A 73 -5.42 8.74 9.53
N TYR A 74 -5.31 8.70 10.86
CA TYR A 74 -5.78 7.58 11.66
C TYR A 74 -6.57 8.07 12.88
N THR A 75 -7.43 7.21 13.42
CA THR A 75 -8.10 7.40 14.70
C THR A 75 -8.45 6.08 15.37
N ASP A 76 -8.26 5.98 16.69
CA ASP A 76 -8.73 4.84 17.49
C ASP A 76 -10.02 5.18 18.29
N GLY A 77 -10.66 6.31 17.96
CA GLY A 77 -11.82 6.86 18.67
C GLY A 77 -11.46 7.73 19.87
N SER A 78 -10.22 7.69 20.35
CA SER A 78 -9.72 8.54 21.44
C SER A 78 -8.62 9.49 20.97
N THR A 79 -7.71 8.98 20.15
CA THR A 79 -6.59 9.72 19.56
C THR A 79 -6.76 9.72 18.06
N SER A 80 -6.52 10.86 17.43
CA SER A 80 -6.40 10.97 15.97
C SER A 80 -5.10 11.66 15.61
N GLY A 81 -4.57 11.31 14.43
CA GLY A 81 -3.29 11.80 13.96
C GLY A 81 -3.12 11.57 12.46
N ASN A 82 -1.92 11.85 11.98
CA ASN A 82 -1.51 11.56 10.61
C ASN A 82 -0.10 10.99 10.65
N TRP A 83 0.01 9.65 10.54
CA TRP A 83 1.26 8.94 10.77
C TRP A 83 2.37 9.44 9.84
N ALA A 84 2.00 9.82 8.62
CA ALA A 84 2.95 10.25 7.61
C ALA A 84 3.54 11.63 7.93
N THR A 85 2.71 12.56 8.39
CA THR A 85 3.16 13.89 8.83
C THR A 85 4.01 13.78 10.09
N GLU A 86 3.55 13.01 11.07
CA GLU A 86 4.27 12.75 12.32
C GLU A 86 5.66 12.15 12.08
N TRP A 87 5.74 11.15 11.20
CA TRP A 87 7.02 10.51 10.86
C TRP A 87 7.94 11.47 10.09
N GLN A 88 7.39 12.25 9.14
CA GLN A 88 8.17 13.24 8.38
C GLN A 88 8.79 14.31 9.28
N ASP A 89 8.04 14.83 10.25
CA ASP A 89 8.48 15.85 11.19
C ASP A 89 9.56 15.30 12.15
N ALA A 90 9.44 14.04 12.56
CA ALA A 90 10.42 13.37 13.40
C ALA A 90 11.71 12.98 12.66
N ASN A 91 11.67 12.86 11.32
CA ASN A 91 12.76 12.31 10.52
C ASN A 91 13.21 13.23 9.37
N PRO A 92 13.67 14.46 9.66
CA PRO A 92 14.13 15.39 8.62
C PRO A 92 15.28 14.79 7.81
N GLY A 93 15.17 14.86 6.48
CA GLY A 93 16.18 14.36 5.54
C GLY A 93 16.15 12.85 5.28
N LYS A 94 15.18 12.11 5.85
CA LYS A 94 14.96 10.68 5.57
C LYS A 94 13.91 10.42 4.49
N TRP A 95 13.24 11.48 4.03
CA TRP A 95 12.24 11.50 2.98
C TRP A 95 12.54 12.63 2.01
N TYR A 96 11.94 12.59 0.82
CA TYR A 96 12.06 13.68 -0.15
C TYR A 96 10.68 14.20 -0.52
N ASP A 97 10.58 15.52 -0.64
CA ASP A 97 9.33 16.18 -1.00
C ASP A 97 8.93 15.86 -2.44
N CYS A 98 7.65 15.55 -2.61
CA CYS A 98 7.03 15.31 -3.90
C CYS A 98 5.52 15.52 -3.81
N TYR A 99 4.90 15.92 -4.92
CA TYR A 99 3.45 15.96 -5.01
C TYR A 99 2.87 14.55 -4.81
N SER A 100 1.92 14.44 -3.89
CA SER A 100 1.14 13.22 -3.66
C SER A 100 -0.33 13.58 -3.56
N ALA A 101 -1.12 13.19 -4.56
CA ALA A 101 -2.56 13.39 -4.52
C ALA A 101 -3.16 12.59 -3.35
N HIS A 102 -4.01 13.24 -2.55
CA HIS A 102 -4.72 12.62 -1.42
C HIS A 102 -3.79 11.91 -0.43
N SER A 103 -2.53 12.33 -0.28
CA SER A 103 -1.60 11.69 0.66
C SER A 103 -0.42 12.61 1.01
N LYS A 104 0.58 12.08 1.73
CA LYS A 104 1.81 12.79 2.09
C LYS A 104 3.01 12.28 1.31
N ALA A 105 4.07 13.09 1.22
CA ALA A 105 5.25 12.81 0.43
C ALA A 105 5.92 11.48 0.83
N ILE A 106 6.03 11.17 2.13
CA ILE A 106 6.64 9.90 2.57
C ILE A 106 5.86 8.69 2.06
N ASN A 107 4.53 8.71 2.08
CA ASN A 107 3.72 7.61 1.56
C ASN A 107 3.95 7.39 0.05
N ALA A 108 4.08 8.49 -0.71
CA ALA A 108 4.45 8.41 -2.13
C ALA A 108 5.89 7.89 -2.33
N ASN A 109 6.84 8.26 -1.47
CA ASN A 109 8.19 7.72 -1.50
C ASN A 109 8.16 6.19 -1.28
N LEU A 110 7.42 5.72 -0.27
CA LEU A 110 7.27 4.28 0.03
C LEU A 110 6.66 3.51 -1.15
N LYS A 111 5.60 4.04 -1.76
CA LYS A 111 5.01 3.47 -2.99
C LYS A 111 6.02 3.40 -4.14
N ALA A 112 6.83 4.44 -4.32
CA ALA A 112 7.88 4.44 -5.35
C ALA A 112 8.95 3.39 -5.07
N TYR A 113 9.39 3.25 -3.81
CA TYR A 113 10.37 2.23 -3.42
C TYR A 113 9.82 0.82 -3.61
N ALA A 114 8.58 0.57 -3.20
CA ALA A 114 7.90 -0.71 -3.39
C ALA A 114 7.75 -1.05 -4.89
N ALA A 115 7.32 -0.09 -5.71
CA ALA A 115 7.25 -0.27 -7.16
C ALA A 115 8.62 -0.60 -7.78
N TRP A 116 9.68 0.09 -7.35
CA TRP A 116 11.03 -0.18 -7.84
C TRP A 116 11.51 -1.58 -7.49
N GLN A 117 11.28 -2.02 -6.24
CA GLN A 117 11.60 -3.38 -5.80
C GLN A 117 10.81 -4.42 -6.60
N LEU A 118 9.52 -4.18 -6.82
CA LEU A 118 8.67 -5.05 -7.62
C LEU A 118 9.18 -5.17 -9.06
N PHE A 119 9.48 -4.06 -9.74
CA PHE A 119 10.00 -4.09 -11.10
C PHE A 119 11.35 -4.80 -11.17
N SER A 120 12.23 -4.57 -10.19
CA SER A 120 13.53 -5.24 -10.10
C SER A 120 13.39 -6.74 -9.87
N ALA A 121 12.38 -7.18 -9.10
CA ALA A 121 12.10 -8.59 -8.87
C ALA A 121 11.56 -9.26 -10.15
N ILE A 122 10.57 -8.63 -10.80
CA ILE A 122 10.00 -9.12 -12.06
C ILE A 122 11.10 -9.24 -13.14
N ALA A 123 11.97 -8.24 -13.26
CA ALA A 123 13.03 -8.24 -14.27
C ALA A 123 14.06 -9.38 -14.10
N LYS A 124 14.18 -9.97 -12.91
CA LYS A 124 15.11 -11.09 -12.64
C LYS A 124 14.55 -12.45 -13.05
N GLU A 125 13.26 -12.55 -13.31
CA GLU A 125 12.63 -13.80 -13.79
C GLU A 125 12.82 -14.04 -15.30
N PHE A 126 13.52 -13.12 -15.99
CA PHE A 126 13.83 -13.17 -17.42
C PHE A 126 15.34 -13.12 -17.67
#